data_AF-A0A958G2W3-F1
#
_entry.id   AF-A0A958G2W3-F1
#
_cell.length_a   1.000
_cell.length_b   1.000
_cell.length_c   1.000
_cell.angle_alpha   90.00
_cell.angle_beta   90.00
_cell.angle_gamma   90.00
#
_symmetry.space_group_name_H-M   'P 1'
#
loop_
_entity.id
_entity.type
_entity.pdbx_description
1 polymer ?
#
loop_
_entity_poly.entity_id
_entity_poly.type
_entity_poly.pdbx_seq_one_letter_code
_entity_poly.pdbx_strand_id
1 'polypeptide(L)'
;DLYPGSDSVFAAAIARAGNVIIPAKFERLLNPVSGDPELKFTPPVRLIREQCYATGITNIAAEIDGTVQRFPYPAAFSFQDTQYPGFALAAVGAYLRLHPQRELGSLLRRLQLERPYQNRTLINYAGPAFTYPVISYHHIINGSIAAAQVRDKIVLIGATILEMHDYKPTPFSSQQRPQMAGIEIHANIAATLLRQRYIATLSPGMRLLLALLLALASALLFMFLRPSAGAFAALLLLAGYWALAMYQFNHAGFLLPLSPLLLAVPPVFLLSTFYKHKTEAQERRRVKKLFSRYLSSQIVNELLKNPELLKLGGKRTRATLLFSDIRGFTSMSASMPPEEVVSILNTYFDVMTRIVLKYDGMLDKYMGDGLMAAFGIPLPRKDDAERAVRAALEMQEALKSLNTHLKAKLPRPLQIGIGINTGEVIAGNIGSEL
;
A
#
# COMPACT_ATOMS: atom_id res chain seq x y z
N ASP A 1 -56.71 13.52 -0.23
CA ASP A 1 -57.78 13.12 -1.16
C ASP A 1 -58.13 14.29 -2.08
N LEU A 2 -57.32 14.47 -3.13
CA LEU A 2 -57.58 15.45 -4.18
C LEU A 2 -58.30 14.67 -5.30
N TYR A 3 -59.62 14.87 -5.43
CA TYR A 3 -60.51 14.27 -6.45
C TYR A 3 -60.93 12.78 -6.26
N PRO A 4 -61.91 12.49 -5.39
CA PRO A 4 -62.43 11.13 -5.14
C PRO A 4 -62.93 10.38 -6.39
N GLY A 5 -63.42 11.10 -7.41
CA GLY A 5 -63.86 10.52 -8.68
C GLY A 5 -62.72 10.03 -9.57
N SER A 6 -61.52 10.60 -9.46
CA SER A 6 -60.35 10.18 -10.22
C SER A 6 -59.73 8.92 -9.63
N ASP A 7 -59.68 8.82 -8.30
CA ASP A 7 -59.14 7.65 -7.60
C ASP A 7 -59.99 6.39 -7.85
N SER A 8 -61.31 6.52 -7.97
CA SER A 8 -62.20 5.39 -8.29
C SER A 8 -62.05 4.90 -9.72
N VAL A 9 -61.92 5.82 -10.70
CA VAL A 9 -61.63 5.47 -12.10
C VAL A 9 -60.27 4.78 -12.21
N PHE A 10 -59.26 5.28 -11.49
CA PHE A 10 -57.93 4.68 -11.47
C PHE A 10 -57.95 3.29 -10.81
N ALA A 11 -58.63 3.14 -9.67
CA ALA A 11 -58.79 1.85 -9.00
C ALA A 11 -59.53 0.82 -9.89
N ALA A 12 -60.57 1.22 -10.62
CA ALA A 12 -61.27 0.36 -11.56
C ALA A 12 -60.38 -0.04 -12.77
N ALA A 13 -59.54 0.88 -13.25
CA ALA A 13 -58.56 0.56 -14.30
C ALA A 13 -57.52 -0.45 -13.82
N ILE A 14 -57.03 -0.30 -12.58
CA ILE A 14 -56.12 -1.24 -11.93
C ILE A 14 -56.75 -2.62 -11.79
N ALA A 15 -57.98 -2.69 -11.28
CA ALA A 15 -58.71 -3.95 -11.09
C ALA A 15 -58.87 -4.71 -12.41
N ARG A 16 -59.23 -3.99 -13.49
CA ARG A 16 -59.38 -4.55 -14.83
C ARG A 16 -58.07 -5.05 -15.44
N ALA A 17 -56.94 -4.39 -15.14
CA ALA A 17 -55.62 -4.83 -15.60
C ALA A 17 -55.14 -6.07 -14.83
N GLY A 18 -55.43 -6.16 -13.52
CA GLY A 18 -55.20 -7.35 -12.70
C GLY A 18 -53.74 -7.68 -12.39
N ASN A 19 -52.79 -6.87 -12.86
CA ASN A 19 -51.34 -7.11 -12.73
C ASN A 19 -50.55 -5.85 -12.32
N VAL A 20 -51.23 -4.83 -11.78
CA VAL A 20 -50.60 -3.55 -11.43
C VAL A 20 -50.05 -3.60 -10.01
N ILE A 21 -48.80 -3.16 -9.86
CA ILE A 21 -48.14 -3.02 -8.57
C ILE A 21 -48.07 -1.55 -8.21
N ILE A 22 -48.50 -1.21 -7.00
CA ILE A 22 -48.54 0.17 -6.53
C ILE A 22 -47.40 0.40 -5.54
N PRO A 23 -46.67 1.52 -5.68
CA PRO A 23 -45.56 1.83 -4.78
C PRO A 23 -46.06 2.18 -3.38
N ALA A 24 -45.31 1.76 -2.38
CA ALA A 24 -45.39 2.27 -1.01
C ALA A 24 -44.01 2.74 -0.55
N LYS A 25 -43.98 3.63 0.42
CA LYS A 25 -42.73 4.10 1.04
C LYS A 25 -42.82 4.06 2.56
N PHE A 26 -41.69 3.88 3.20
CA PHE A 26 -41.52 4.21 4.61
C PHE A 26 -40.59 5.41 4.76
N GLU A 27 -40.82 6.24 5.75
CA GLU A 27 -39.98 7.38 6.09
C GLU A 27 -39.42 7.17 7.48
N ARG A 28 -38.12 7.40 7.65
CA ARG A 28 -37.50 7.46 8.96
C ARG A 28 -37.59 8.91 9.42
N LEU A 29 -38.56 9.18 10.28
CA LEU A 29 -38.78 10.50 10.86
C LEU A 29 -38.13 10.54 12.24
N LEU A 30 -37.67 11.71 12.67
CA LEU A 30 -37.35 11.92 14.07
C LEU A 30 -38.66 12.28 14.76
N ASN A 31 -38.98 11.58 15.84
CA ASN A 31 -40.11 11.92 16.68
C ASN A 31 -39.83 13.35 17.24
N PRO A 32 -40.68 14.34 16.93
CA PRO A 32 -40.40 15.73 17.31
C PRO A 32 -40.46 15.97 18.83
N VAL A 33 -41.00 15.01 19.60
CA VAL A 33 -41.14 15.10 21.06
C VAL A 33 -40.04 14.32 21.77
N SER A 34 -39.74 13.09 21.35
CA SER A 34 -38.73 12.25 22.02
C SER A 34 -37.33 12.33 21.40
N GLY A 35 -37.22 12.83 20.15
CA GLY A 35 -35.98 12.81 19.37
C GLY A 35 -35.60 11.42 18.85
N ASP A 36 -36.41 10.39 19.11
CA ASP A 36 -36.13 9.03 18.68
C ASP A 36 -36.49 8.82 17.19
N PRO A 37 -35.76 7.98 16.46
CA PRO A 37 -36.11 7.63 15.10
C PRO A 37 -37.38 6.76 15.06
N GLU A 38 -38.42 7.25 14.39
CA GLU A 38 -39.68 6.56 14.13
C GLU A 38 -39.79 6.18 12.65
N LEU A 39 -40.29 4.97 12.36
CA LEU A 39 -40.54 4.51 10.99
C LEU A 39 -42.02 4.71 10.64
N LYS A 40 -42.31 5.71 9.80
CA LYS A 40 -43.66 5.98 9.29
C LYS A 40 -43.87 5.26 7.96
N PHE A 41 -44.72 4.25 7.95
CA PHE A 41 -45.16 3.59 6.72
C PHE A 41 -46.31 4.37 6.07
N THR A 42 -46.19 4.65 4.77
CA THR A 42 -47.23 5.32 3.97
C THR A 42 -47.76 4.33 2.94
N PRO A 43 -48.84 3.57 3.26
CA PRO A 43 -49.47 2.68 2.30
C PRO A 43 -50.21 3.46 1.21
N PRO A 44 -50.51 2.84 0.06
CA PRO A 44 -51.43 3.40 -0.91
C PRO A 44 -52.81 3.61 -0.29
N VAL A 45 -53.56 4.57 -0.83
CA VAL A 45 -54.96 4.81 -0.45
C VAL A 45 -55.74 3.51 -0.53
N ARG A 46 -56.60 3.25 0.46
CA ARG A 46 -57.31 1.98 0.64
C ARG A 46 -58.01 1.50 -0.64
N LEU A 47 -58.69 2.41 -1.33
CA LEU A 47 -59.42 2.14 -2.59
C LEU A 47 -58.50 1.55 -3.68
N ILE A 48 -57.28 2.07 -3.82
CA ILE A 48 -56.29 1.59 -4.79
C ILE A 48 -55.64 0.31 -4.29
N ARG A 49 -55.32 0.25 -2.99
CA ARG A 49 -54.63 -0.88 -2.36
C ARG A 49 -55.42 -2.19 -2.47
N GLU A 50 -56.74 -2.13 -2.33
CA GLU A 50 -57.61 -3.31 -2.41
C GLU A 50 -57.77 -3.85 -3.84
N GLN A 51 -57.54 -3.03 -4.87
CA GLN A 51 -57.69 -3.40 -6.27
C GLN A 51 -56.36 -3.79 -6.95
N CYS A 52 -55.23 -3.35 -6.40
CA CYS A 52 -53.92 -3.64 -6.96
C CYS A 52 -53.53 -5.12 -6.79
N TYR A 53 -52.68 -5.61 -7.69
CA TYR A 53 -52.17 -6.98 -7.61
C TYR A 53 -51.26 -7.17 -6.40
N ALA A 54 -50.42 -6.17 -6.12
CA ALA A 54 -49.58 -6.12 -4.93
C ALA A 54 -49.08 -4.70 -4.65
N THR A 55 -48.57 -4.49 -3.45
CA THR A 55 -47.86 -3.27 -3.05
C THR A 55 -46.38 -3.55 -2.88
N GLY A 56 -45.53 -2.69 -3.45
CA GLY A 56 -44.08 -2.83 -3.42
C GLY A 56 -43.36 -1.60 -2.88
N ILE A 57 -42.30 -1.80 -2.09
CA ILE A 57 -41.58 -0.71 -1.42
C ILE A 57 -40.53 -0.08 -2.35
N THR A 58 -40.64 1.23 -2.56
CA THR A 58 -39.76 1.96 -3.49
C THR A 58 -38.51 2.56 -2.84
N ASN A 59 -38.39 2.51 -1.52
CA ASN A 59 -37.23 3.02 -0.80
C ASN A 59 -35.93 2.48 -1.40
N ILE A 60 -35.00 3.41 -1.68
CA ILE A 60 -33.65 3.11 -2.14
C ILE A 60 -32.70 3.59 -1.04
N ALA A 61 -31.76 2.71 -0.65
CA ALA A 61 -30.69 3.05 0.27
C ALA A 61 -29.41 3.37 -0.52
N ALA A 62 -28.81 4.51 -0.21
CA ALA A 62 -27.50 4.88 -0.72
C ALA A 62 -26.40 4.44 0.24
N GLU A 63 -25.20 4.17 -0.29
CA GLU A 63 -23.98 4.00 0.50
C GLU A 63 -23.55 5.35 1.12
N ILE A 64 -22.51 5.32 1.97
CA ILE A 64 -21.98 6.52 2.65
C ILE A 64 -21.58 7.62 1.65
N ASP A 65 -21.13 7.22 0.45
CA ASP A 65 -20.76 8.14 -0.64
C ASP A 65 -21.95 8.64 -1.47
N GLY A 66 -23.18 8.29 -1.08
CA GLY A 66 -24.41 8.62 -1.79
C GLY A 66 -24.75 7.68 -2.95
N THR A 67 -23.84 6.80 -3.35
CA THR A 67 -24.03 5.90 -4.50
C THR A 67 -25.00 4.78 -4.17
N VAL A 68 -25.94 4.51 -5.06
CA VAL A 68 -26.84 3.36 -4.94
C VAL A 68 -26.18 2.16 -5.58
N GLN A 69 -25.74 1.20 -4.76
CA GLN A 69 -25.06 -0.01 -5.25
C GLN A 69 -25.72 -1.31 -4.80
N ARG A 70 -26.57 -1.27 -3.78
CA ARG A 70 -27.15 -2.45 -3.16
C ARG A 70 -28.66 -2.43 -3.20
N PHE A 71 -29.22 -3.62 -3.10
CA PHE A 71 -30.65 -3.81 -2.89
C PHE A 71 -31.07 -3.13 -1.58
N PRO A 72 -32.23 -2.45 -1.54
CA PRO A 72 -32.74 -1.87 -0.30
C PRO A 72 -33.02 -2.97 0.74
N TYR A 73 -32.61 -2.69 1.96
CA TYR A 73 -32.77 -3.55 3.14
C TYR A 73 -34.17 -3.36 3.74
N PRO A 74 -34.89 -4.39 4.19
CA PRO A 74 -34.83 -5.81 3.80
C PRO A 74 -35.64 -6.11 2.52
N ALA A 75 -35.47 -7.32 1.96
CA ALA A 75 -36.21 -7.77 0.76
C ALA A 75 -37.74 -7.63 0.88
N ALA A 76 -38.27 -7.67 2.11
CA ALA A 76 -39.61 -7.23 2.45
C ALA A 76 -39.67 -6.59 3.83
N PHE A 77 -40.45 -5.52 3.96
CA PHE A 77 -40.76 -4.86 5.22
C PHE A 77 -42.04 -5.44 5.81
N SER A 78 -42.04 -5.76 7.10
CA SER A 78 -43.25 -6.20 7.80
C SER A 78 -43.96 -5.02 8.44
N PHE A 79 -45.25 -4.86 8.18
CA PHE A 79 -46.11 -3.87 8.84
C PHE A 79 -47.50 -4.48 9.08
N GLN A 80 -47.98 -4.44 10.32
CA GLN A 80 -49.28 -5.00 10.72
C GLN A 80 -49.47 -6.45 10.19
N ASP A 81 -48.50 -7.32 10.49
CA ASP A 81 -48.46 -8.74 10.08
C ASP A 81 -48.46 -9.02 8.57
N THR A 82 -48.37 -7.97 7.74
CA THR A 82 -48.26 -8.09 6.27
C THR A 82 -46.84 -7.81 5.82
N GLN A 83 -46.30 -8.67 4.93
CA GLN A 83 -44.98 -8.47 4.32
C GLN A 83 -45.10 -7.73 2.99
N TYR A 84 -44.41 -6.61 2.89
CA TYR A 84 -44.34 -5.75 1.71
C TYR A 84 -42.98 -5.92 1.04
N PRO A 85 -42.87 -6.64 -0.08
CA PRO A 85 -41.62 -6.83 -0.80
C PRO A 85 -41.12 -5.50 -1.41
N GLY A 86 -39.82 -5.42 -1.70
CA GLY A 86 -39.28 -4.33 -2.51
C GLY A 86 -39.99 -4.21 -3.86
N PHE A 87 -40.11 -3.00 -4.39
CA PHE A 87 -40.91 -2.70 -5.59
C PHE A 87 -40.48 -3.53 -6.81
N ALA A 88 -39.18 -3.59 -7.10
CA ALA A 88 -38.65 -4.43 -8.16
C ALA A 88 -38.87 -5.94 -7.91
N LEU A 89 -38.80 -6.40 -6.66
CA LEU A 89 -39.09 -7.80 -6.31
C LEU A 89 -40.58 -8.12 -6.52
N ALA A 90 -41.47 -7.21 -6.18
CA ALA A 90 -42.89 -7.33 -6.46
C ALA A 90 -43.16 -7.45 -7.97
N ALA A 91 -42.51 -6.60 -8.78
CA ALA A 91 -42.62 -6.61 -10.23
C ALA A 91 -42.18 -7.93 -10.85
N VAL A 92 -41.05 -8.46 -10.37
CA VAL A 92 -40.55 -9.78 -10.78
C VAL A 92 -41.48 -10.90 -10.33
N GLY A 93 -42.04 -10.83 -9.12
CA GLY A 93 -43.01 -11.82 -8.64
C GLY A 93 -44.24 -11.90 -9.53
N ALA A 94 -44.86 -10.75 -9.82
CA ALA A 94 -46.00 -10.68 -10.73
C ALA A 94 -45.67 -11.22 -12.14
N TYR A 95 -44.50 -10.86 -12.68
CA TYR A 95 -44.02 -11.38 -13.96
C TYR A 95 -43.85 -12.90 -13.97
N LEU A 96 -43.34 -13.46 -12.87
CA LEU A 96 -43.16 -14.90 -12.68
C LEU A 96 -44.43 -15.65 -12.26
N ARG A 97 -45.58 -14.94 -12.19
CA ARG A 97 -46.89 -15.45 -11.75
C ARG A 97 -46.87 -15.99 -10.31
N LEU A 98 -46.08 -15.39 -9.44
CA LEU A 98 -46.05 -15.67 -8.00
C LEU A 98 -46.51 -14.43 -7.24
N HIS A 99 -47.51 -14.58 -6.36
CA HIS A 99 -48.05 -13.42 -5.64
C HIS A 99 -47.02 -12.89 -4.64
N PRO A 100 -46.45 -11.70 -4.82
CA PRO A 100 -45.19 -11.32 -4.17
C PRO A 100 -45.34 -11.06 -2.66
N GLN A 101 -46.55 -10.82 -2.15
CA GLN A 101 -46.84 -10.68 -0.72
C GLN A 101 -47.30 -11.97 -0.03
N ARG A 102 -47.91 -12.91 -0.77
CA ARG A 102 -48.51 -14.15 -0.22
C ARG A 102 -47.57 -15.34 -0.36
N GLU A 103 -46.81 -15.37 -1.46
CA GLU A 103 -45.87 -16.43 -1.81
C GLU A 103 -44.42 -15.93 -1.75
N LEU A 104 -44.13 -14.98 -0.87
CA LEU A 104 -42.81 -14.34 -0.79
C LEU A 104 -41.69 -15.37 -0.55
N GLY A 105 -41.91 -16.38 0.30
CA GLY A 105 -40.94 -17.45 0.50
C GLY A 105 -40.62 -18.24 -0.77
N SER A 106 -41.65 -18.65 -1.52
CA SER A 106 -41.50 -19.32 -2.82
C SER A 106 -40.79 -18.43 -3.84
N LEU A 107 -41.12 -17.14 -3.87
CA LEU A 107 -40.48 -16.17 -4.75
C LEU A 107 -38.99 -16.00 -4.42
N LEU A 108 -38.65 -15.83 -3.14
CA LEU A 108 -37.27 -15.72 -2.69
C LEU A 108 -36.46 -16.98 -3.00
N ARG A 109 -37.04 -18.17 -2.81
CA ARG A 109 -36.41 -19.45 -3.17
C ARG A 109 -36.19 -19.56 -4.68
N ARG A 110 -37.20 -19.23 -5.50
CA ARG A 110 -37.09 -19.25 -6.96
C ARG A 110 -36.02 -18.29 -7.48
N LEU A 111 -35.82 -17.17 -6.79
CA LEU A 111 -34.79 -16.18 -7.08
C LEU A 111 -33.46 -16.44 -6.36
N GLN A 112 -33.29 -17.57 -5.65
CA GLN A 112 -32.05 -17.89 -4.92
C GLN A 112 -31.60 -16.80 -3.93
N LEU A 113 -32.56 -16.09 -3.32
CA LEU A 113 -32.33 -15.02 -2.35
C LEU A 113 -32.42 -15.49 -0.89
N GLU A 114 -32.21 -16.78 -0.63
CA GLU A 114 -32.30 -17.34 0.72
C GLU A 114 -31.15 -16.83 1.61
N ARG A 115 -31.49 -16.11 2.70
CA ARG A 115 -31.01 -16.43 4.05
C ARG A 115 -29.50 -16.52 4.33
N PRO A 116 -28.60 -15.72 3.73
CA PRO A 116 -28.07 -14.58 4.50
C PRO A 116 -27.86 -13.29 3.69
N TYR A 117 -28.22 -13.29 2.40
CA TYR A 117 -27.85 -12.22 1.45
C TYR A 117 -28.83 -11.03 1.33
N GLN A 118 -29.94 -11.04 2.08
CA GLN A 118 -31.04 -10.07 1.94
C GLN A 118 -30.66 -8.61 2.24
N ASN A 119 -29.41 -8.37 2.64
CA ASN A 119 -28.96 -7.12 3.24
C ASN A 119 -27.69 -6.53 2.62
N ARG A 120 -27.08 -7.22 1.65
CA ARG A 120 -25.78 -6.83 1.07
C ARG A 120 -25.63 -7.11 -0.42
N THR A 121 -26.67 -7.62 -1.09
CA THR A 121 -26.59 -7.96 -2.51
C THR A 121 -26.34 -6.69 -3.33
N LEU A 122 -25.35 -6.75 -4.22
CA LEU A 122 -25.02 -5.66 -5.14
C LEU A 122 -25.92 -5.74 -6.38
N ILE A 123 -26.30 -4.58 -6.90
CA ILE A 123 -27.07 -4.46 -8.14
C ILE A 123 -26.11 -4.65 -9.31
N ASN A 124 -26.45 -5.58 -10.20
CA ASN A 124 -25.70 -5.79 -11.44
C ASN A 124 -26.29 -4.89 -12.53
N TYR A 125 -25.86 -3.63 -12.52
CA TYR A 125 -26.31 -2.61 -13.46
C TYR A 125 -26.05 -3.04 -14.90
N ALA A 126 -27.08 -2.99 -15.75
CA ALA A 126 -26.98 -3.33 -17.16
C ALA A 126 -26.14 -2.32 -17.96
N GLY A 127 -26.00 -1.09 -17.46
CA GLY A 127 -25.25 -0.02 -18.12
C GLY A 127 -25.48 1.35 -17.46
N PRO A 128 -25.05 2.44 -18.12
CA PRO A 128 -25.29 3.82 -17.68
C PRO A 128 -26.79 4.19 -17.74
N ALA A 129 -27.15 5.40 -17.29
CA ALA A 129 -28.52 5.89 -17.39
C ALA A 129 -29.04 5.84 -18.84
N PHE A 130 -30.35 5.60 -18.99
CA PHE A 130 -31.04 5.36 -20.26
C PHE A 130 -30.62 4.06 -20.99
N THR A 131 -30.16 3.05 -20.25
CA THR A 131 -29.86 1.72 -20.85
C THR A 131 -31.14 0.99 -21.26
N TYR A 132 -32.23 1.19 -20.52
CA TYR A 132 -33.53 0.58 -20.84
C TYR A 132 -34.33 1.51 -21.77
N PRO A 133 -35.11 0.95 -22.72
CA PRO A 133 -35.97 1.76 -23.58
C PRO A 133 -36.98 2.58 -22.75
N VAL A 134 -37.00 3.90 -22.97
CA VAL A 134 -37.94 4.82 -22.32
C VAL A 134 -39.00 5.24 -23.31
N ILE A 135 -40.27 5.17 -22.90
CA ILE A 135 -41.41 5.63 -23.69
C ILE A 135 -42.04 6.81 -22.97
N SER A 136 -42.14 7.95 -23.65
CA SER A 136 -42.82 9.14 -23.09
C SER A 136 -44.30 8.85 -22.89
N TYR A 137 -44.84 9.24 -21.74
CA TYR A 137 -46.25 9.08 -21.40
C TYR A 137 -47.18 9.75 -22.43
N HIS A 138 -46.72 10.82 -23.07
CA HIS A 138 -47.45 11.50 -24.16
C HIS A 138 -47.79 10.57 -25.33
N HIS A 139 -46.91 9.61 -25.66
CA HIS A 139 -47.17 8.65 -26.72
C HIS A 139 -48.28 7.65 -26.35
N ILE A 140 -48.47 7.37 -25.06
CA ILE A 140 -49.56 6.54 -24.54
C ILE A 140 -50.89 7.26 -24.72
N ILE A 141 -50.96 8.54 -24.36
CA ILE A 141 -52.18 9.36 -24.48
C ILE A 141 -52.63 9.44 -25.95
N ASN A 142 -51.69 9.61 -26.88
CA ASN A 142 -51.99 9.73 -28.31
C ASN A 142 -52.18 8.37 -29.02
N GLY A 143 -52.13 7.25 -28.29
CA GLY A 143 -52.31 5.91 -28.87
C GLY A 143 -51.21 5.46 -29.84
N SER A 144 -50.07 6.16 -29.86
CA SER A 144 -48.97 5.95 -30.82
C SER A 144 -48.01 4.80 -30.47
N ILE A 145 -48.39 3.92 -29.54
CA ILE A 145 -47.55 2.83 -29.03
C ILE A 145 -48.03 1.50 -29.60
N ALA A 146 -47.12 0.74 -30.20
CA ALA A 146 -47.42 -0.61 -30.64
C ALA A 146 -47.52 -1.54 -29.44
N ALA A 147 -48.56 -2.38 -29.38
CA ALA A 147 -48.75 -3.34 -28.28
C ALA A 147 -47.53 -4.25 -28.04
N ALA A 148 -46.78 -4.58 -29.09
CA ALA A 148 -45.54 -5.36 -29.01
C ALA A 148 -44.42 -4.69 -28.19
N GLN A 149 -44.46 -3.36 -28.01
CA GLN A 149 -43.47 -2.65 -27.21
C GLN A 149 -43.62 -2.93 -25.71
N VAL A 150 -44.84 -3.28 -25.24
CA VAL A 150 -45.17 -3.46 -23.82
C VAL A 150 -45.66 -4.86 -23.45
N ARG A 151 -46.15 -5.64 -24.43
CA ARG A 151 -46.63 -7.02 -24.22
C ARG A 151 -45.51 -7.92 -23.67
N ASP A 152 -45.87 -8.76 -22.70
CA ASP A 152 -44.98 -9.73 -22.04
C ASP A 152 -43.71 -9.13 -21.41
N LYS A 153 -43.75 -7.84 -21.04
CA LYS A 153 -42.66 -7.13 -20.39
C LYS A 153 -43.09 -6.55 -19.05
N ILE A 154 -42.12 -6.36 -18.18
CA ILE A 154 -42.29 -5.52 -16.98
C ILE A 154 -42.25 -4.06 -17.45
N VAL A 155 -43.35 -3.34 -17.27
CA VAL A 155 -43.44 -1.90 -17.56
C VAL A 155 -43.34 -1.14 -16.24
N LEU A 156 -42.31 -0.31 -16.11
CA LEU A 156 -42.11 0.54 -14.94
C LEU A 156 -42.48 1.97 -15.29
N ILE A 157 -43.41 2.54 -14.52
CA ILE A 157 -43.92 3.89 -14.72
C ILE A 157 -43.36 4.77 -13.61
N GLY A 158 -42.67 5.84 -13.99
CA GLY A 158 -42.06 6.76 -13.04
C GLY A 158 -41.66 8.06 -13.71
N ALA A 159 -41.44 9.08 -12.90
CA ALA A 159 -40.98 10.36 -13.39
C ALA A 159 -39.50 10.29 -13.78
N THR A 160 -39.19 10.87 -14.93
CA THR A 160 -37.82 10.99 -15.46
C THR A 160 -37.41 12.46 -15.65
N ILE A 161 -38.21 13.42 -15.18
CA ILE A 161 -37.86 14.84 -15.21
C ILE A 161 -36.96 15.19 -14.03
N LEU A 162 -35.91 16.00 -14.29
CA LEU A 162 -34.86 16.33 -13.31
C LEU A 162 -35.42 17.06 -12.07
N GLU A 163 -36.46 17.87 -12.25
CA GLU A 163 -37.13 18.65 -11.21
C GLU A 163 -37.87 17.81 -10.16
N MET A 164 -38.19 16.54 -10.46
CA MET A 164 -38.80 15.64 -9.47
C MET A 164 -37.77 15.02 -8.51
N HIS A 165 -36.48 15.39 -8.62
CA HIS A 165 -35.39 15.03 -7.71
C HIS A 165 -35.22 13.51 -7.43
N ASP A 166 -35.75 12.64 -8.29
CA ASP A 166 -35.62 11.18 -8.17
C ASP A 166 -34.34 10.63 -8.84
N TYR A 167 -33.33 11.48 -9.04
CA TYR A 167 -32.05 11.09 -9.62
C TYR A 167 -31.05 10.72 -8.52
N LYS A 168 -30.38 9.59 -8.69
CA LYS A 168 -29.39 9.07 -7.74
C LYS A 168 -28.07 8.72 -8.44
N PRO A 169 -26.92 8.95 -7.78
CA PRO A 169 -25.64 8.49 -8.31
C PRO A 169 -25.56 6.96 -8.24
N THR A 170 -24.99 6.37 -9.27
CA THR A 170 -24.77 4.92 -9.43
C THR A 170 -23.30 4.67 -9.82
N PRO A 171 -22.79 3.42 -9.84
CA PRO A 171 -21.44 3.13 -10.29
C PRO A 171 -21.11 3.61 -11.72
N PHE A 172 -22.11 3.90 -12.54
CA PHE A 172 -21.94 4.46 -13.89
C PHE A 172 -21.99 5.99 -13.92
N SER A 173 -22.38 6.64 -12.83
CA SER A 173 -22.44 8.10 -12.73
C SER A 173 -21.03 8.67 -12.59
N SER A 174 -20.77 9.76 -13.31
CA SER A 174 -19.50 10.50 -13.27
C SER A 174 -19.77 11.96 -13.58
N GLN A 175 -18.77 12.83 -13.54
CA GLN A 175 -18.97 14.24 -13.90
C GLN A 175 -19.52 14.42 -15.34
N GLN A 176 -19.24 13.49 -16.24
CA GLN A 176 -19.67 13.52 -17.64
C GLN A 176 -20.89 12.62 -17.92
N ARG A 177 -21.36 11.84 -16.94
CA ARG A 177 -22.48 10.90 -17.13
C ARG A 177 -23.61 11.23 -16.15
N PRO A 178 -24.85 11.37 -16.64
CA PRO A 178 -25.97 11.73 -15.78
C PRO A 178 -26.18 10.70 -14.67
N GLN A 179 -26.79 11.18 -13.58
CA GLN A 179 -27.35 10.32 -12.56
C GLN A 179 -28.49 9.47 -13.15
N MET A 180 -28.86 8.39 -12.46
CA MET A 180 -29.90 7.47 -12.91
C MET A 180 -31.21 7.77 -12.18
N ALA A 181 -32.33 7.76 -12.89
CA ALA A 181 -33.65 7.90 -12.29
C ALA A 181 -33.96 6.70 -11.37
N GLY A 182 -34.64 6.93 -10.25
CA GLY A 182 -34.97 5.90 -9.26
C GLY A 182 -35.74 4.73 -9.87
N ILE A 183 -36.64 5.00 -10.82
CA ILE A 183 -37.37 3.96 -11.54
C ILE A 183 -36.46 3.08 -12.42
N GLU A 184 -35.39 3.64 -12.99
CA GLU A 184 -34.40 2.87 -13.77
C GLU A 184 -33.48 2.05 -12.85
N ILE A 185 -33.23 2.49 -11.63
CA ILE A 185 -32.57 1.67 -10.60
C ILE A 185 -33.42 0.44 -10.29
N HIS A 186 -34.74 0.60 -10.12
CA HIS A 186 -35.66 -0.54 -9.95
C HIS A 186 -35.66 -1.47 -11.17
N ALA A 187 -35.50 -0.94 -12.39
CA ALA A 187 -35.31 -1.75 -13.59
C ALA A 187 -34.05 -2.62 -13.51
N ASN A 188 -32.92 -2.05 -13.06
CA ASN A 188 -31.67 -2.79 -12.85
C ASN A 188 -31.78 -3.85 -11.75
N ILE A 189 -32.51 -3.55 -10.67
CA ILE A 189 -32.80 -4.54 -9.62
C ILE A 189 -33.62 -5.70 -10.22
N ALA A 190 -34.70 -5.40 -10.93
CA ALA A 190 -35.54 -6.42 -11.58
C ALA A 190 -34.75 -7.25 -12.60
N ALA A 191 -33.89 -6.62 -13.40
CA ALA A 191 -33.01 -7.31 -14.34
C ALA A 191 -32.00 -8.23 -13.63
N THR A 192 -31.42 -7.79 -12.51
CA THR A 192 -30.51 -8.60 -11.68
C THR A 192 -31.23 -9.85 -11.16
N LEU A 193 -32.47 -9.68 -10.67
CA LEU A 193 -33.32 -10.76 -10.16
C LEU A 193 -33.72 -11.76 -11.25
N LEU A 194 -34.22 -11.27 -12.39
CA LEU A 194 -34.67 -12.13 -13.49
C LEU A 194 -33.52 -12.92 -14.13
N ARG A 195 -32.36 -12.28 -14.29
CA ARG A 195 -31.17 -12.93 -14.86
C ARG A 195 -30.42 -13.79 -13.84
N GLN A 196 -30.76 -13.70 -12.55
CA GLN A 196 -30.07 -14.36 -11.44
C GLN A 196 -28.55 -14.12 -11.45
N ARG A 197 -28.11 -12.95 -11.92
CA ARG A 197 -26.69 -12.57 -12.01
C ARG A 197 -26.29 -11.72 -10.81
N TYR A 198 -26.27 -12.35 -9.65
CA TYR A 198 -25.88 -11.73 -8.39
C TYR A 198 -24.37 -11.48 -8.33
N ILE A 199 -23.98 -10.36 -7.73
CA ILE A 199 -22.57 -10.06 -7.50
C ILE A 199 -22.18 -10.49 -6.08
N ALA A 200 -21.33 -11.51 -5.98
CA ALA A 200 -20.79 -12.01 -4.72
C ALA A 200 -19.53 -11.23 -4.32
N THR A 201 -19.31 -11.06 -3.01
CA THR A 201 -18.13 -10.39 -2.46
C THR A 201 -17.54 -11.20 -1.31
N LEU A 202 -16.23 -11.06 -1.08
CA LEU A 202 -15.58 -11.67 0.09
C LEU A 202 -16.11 -11.07 1.39
N SER A 203 -16.29 -11.91 2.41
CA SER A 203 -16.57 -11.47 3.77
C SER A 203 -15.40 -10.65 4.33
N PRO A 204 -15.62 -9.73 5.29
CA PRO A 204 -14.53 -8.90 5.84
C PRO A 204 -13.35 -9.73 6.38
N GLY A 205 -13.62 -10.86 7.05
CA GLY A 205 -12.57 -11.76 7.55
C GLY A 205 -11.75 -12.41 6.42
N MET A 206 -12.39 -12.85 5.34
CA MET A 206 -11.69 -13.40 4.17
C MET A 206 -10.84 -12.34 3.46
N ARG A 207 -11.28 -11.08 3.44
CA ARG A 207 -10.48 -9.97 2.89
C ARG A 207 -9.20 -9.74 3.68
N LEU A 208 -9.30 -9.78 5.02
CA LEU A 208 -8.13 -9.66 5.89
C LEU A 208 -7.18 -10.85 5.71
N LEU A 209 -7.71 -12.07 5.71
CA LEU A 209 -6.91 -13.28 5.48
C LEU A 209 -6.16 -13.21 4.14
N LEU A 210 -6.84 -12.82 3.05
CA LEU A 210 -6.22 -12.64 1.75
C LEU A 210 -5.11 -11.58 1.78
N ALA A 211 -5.32 -10.46 2.47
CA ALA A 211 -4.30 -9.42 2.63
C ALA A 211 -3.05 -9.96 3.34
N LEU A 212 -3.23 -10.72 4.43
CA LEU A 212 -2.13 -11.31 5.19
C LEU A 212 -1.35 -12.35 4.36
N LEU A 213 -2.06 -13.21 3.62
CA LEU A 213 -1.44 -14.20 2.74
C LEU A 213 -0.65 -13.53 1.61
N LEU A 214 -1.21 -12.49 0.98
CA LEU A 214 -0.52 -11.71 -0.05
C LEU A 214 0.70 -10.98 0.51
N ALA A 215 0.61 -10.44 1.73
CA ALA A 215 1.72 -9.76 2.39
C ALA A 215 2.86 -10.73 2.69
N LEU A 216 2.55 -11.91 3.23
CA LEU A 216 3.54 -12.96 3.50
C LEU A 216 4.19 -13.47 2.20
N ALA A 217 3.39 -13.79 1.18
CA ALA A 217 3.90 -14.25 -0.11
C ALA A 217 4.79 -13.20 -0.78
N SER A 218 4.40 -11.92 -0.72
CA SER A 218 5.19 -10.81 -1.26
C SER A 218 6.49 -10.60 -0.48
N ALA A 219 6.46 -10.72 0.85
CA ALA A 219 7.65 -10.59 1.68
C ALA A 219 8.68 -11.68 1.38
N LEU A 220 8.22 -12.94 1.25
CA LEU A 220 9.06 -14.06 0.85
C LEU A 220 9.62 -13.86 -0.55
N LEU A 221 8.79 -13.47 -1.53
CA LEU A 221 9.21 -13.22 -2.89
C LEU A 221 10.28 -12.11 -2.98
N PHE A 222 10.03 -10.96 -2.35
CA PHE A 222 10.94 -9.81 -2.41
C PHE A 222 12.21 -10.00 -1.58
N MET A 223 12.26 -10.98 -0.68
CA MET A 223 13.49 -11.38 0.01
C MET A 223 14.55 -11.89 -0.97
N PHE A 224 14.17 -12.68 -1.97
CA PHE A 224 15.09 -13.31 -2.92
C PHE A 224 15.42 -12.47 -4.15
N LEU A 225 14.59 -11.47 -4.47
CA LEU A 225 14.78 -10.66 -5.67
C LEU A 225 15.68 -9.43 -5.46
N ARG A 226 16.40 -9.05 -6.51
CA ARG A 226 17.05 -7.72 -6.59
C ARG A 226 15.98 -6.63 -6.65
N PRO A 227 16.23 -5.39 -6.19
CA PRO A 227 15.21 -4.34 -6.14
C PRO A 227 14.51 -4.05 -7.47
N SER A 228 15.24 -4.04 -8.59
CA SER A 228 14.67 -3.84 -9.93
C SER A 228 13.76 -5.00 -10.36
N ALA A 229 14.21 -6.24 -10.16
CA ALA A 229 13.41 -7.43 -10.41
C ALA A 229 12.18 -7.50 -9.49
N GLY A 230 12.32 -7.06 -8.25
CA GLY A 230 11.23 -6.94 -7.28
C GLY A 230 10.16 -5.93 -7.73
N ALA A 231 10.57 -4.78 -8.27
CA ALA A 231 9.64 -3.78 -8.82
C ALA A 231 8.84 -4.35 -10.01
N PHE A 232 9.51 -5.05 -10.93
CA PHE A 232 8.85 -5.70 -12.05
C PHE A 232 7.88 -6.80 -11.59
N ALA A 233 8.30 -7.64 -10.64
CA ALA A 233 7.44 -8.67 -10.05
C ALA A 233 6.23 -8.07 -9.32
N ALA A 234 6.39 -6.95 -8.61
CA ALA A 234 5.27 -6.24 -7.98
C ALA A 234 4.26 -5.76 -9.01
N LEU A 235 4.71 -5.15 -10.12
CA LEU A 235 3.82 -4.72 -11.21
C LEU A 235 3.09 -5.90 -11.86
N LEU A 236 3.77 -7.02 -12.09
CA LEU A 236 3.14 -8.23 -12.62
C LEU A 236 2.10 -8.81 -11.66
N LEU A 237 2.36 -8.83 -10.36
CA LEU A 237 1.38 -9.26 -9.36
C LEU A 237 0.16 -8.33 -9.33
N LEU A 238 0.38 -7.01 -9.43
CA LEU A 238 -0.70 -6.03 -9.50
C LEU A 238 -1.57 -6.25 -10.74
N ALA A 239 -0.95 -6.36 -11.91
CA ALA A 239 -1.64 -6.57 -13.18
C ALA A 239 -2.35 -7.94 -13.23
N GLY A 240 -1.69 -9.00 -12.75
CA GLY A 240 -2.24 -10.35 -12.72
C GLY A 240 -3.46 -10.47 -11.80
N TYR A 241 -3.40 -9.88 -10.60
CA TYR A 241 -4.56 -9.85 -9.70
C TYR A 241 -5.70 -9.01 -10.27
N TRP A 242 -5.40 -7.86 -10.90
CA TRP A 242 -6.42 -7.05 -11.55
C TRP A 242 -7.10 -7.80 -12.71
N ALA A 243 -6.32 -8.49 -13.55
CA ALA A 243 -6.84 -9.33 -14.61
C ALA A 243 -7.71 -10.47 -14.06
N LEU A 244 -7.27 -11.13 -12.98
CA LEU A 244 -8.05 -12.16 -12.29
C LEU A 244 -9.36 -11.60 -11.72
N ALA A 245 -9.32 -10.42 -11.09
CA ALA A 245 -10.50 -9.76 -10.56
C ALA A 245 -11.52 -9.45 -11.67
N MET A 246 -11.05 -8.94 -12.82
CA MET A 246 -11.91 -8.67 -13.98
C MET A 246 -12.47 -9.96 -14.60
N TYR A 247 -11.65 -11.00 -14.72
CA TYR A 247 -12.09 -12.29 -15.22
C TYR A 247 -13.19 -12.90 -14.34
N GLN A 248 -12.98 -12.92 -13.02
CA GLN A 248 -13.93 -13.45 -12.04
C GLN A 248 -15.23 -12.62 -11.99
N PHE A 249 -15.13 -11.30 -12.13
CA PHE A 249 -16.31 -10.44 -12.18
C PHE A 249 -17.17 -10.71 -13.42
N ASN A 250 -16.54 -10.81 -14.59
CA ASN A 250 -17.24 -10.99 -15.87
C ASN A 250 -17.84 -12.39 -16.04
N HIS A 251 -17.18 -13.45 -15.57
CA HIS A 251 -17.63 -14.84 -15.78
C HIS A 251 -18.38 -15.43 -14.60
N ALA A 252 -18.00 -15.09 -13.37
CA ALA A 252 -18.56 -15.69 -12.16
C ALA A 252 -19.40 -14.71 -11.32
N GLY A 253 -19.52 -13.44 -11.74
CA GLY A 253 -20.18 -12.41 -10.93
C GLY A 253 -19.48 -12.16 -9.59
N PHE A 254 -18.19 -12.48 -9.49
CA PHE A 254 -17.47 -12.40 -8.23
C PHE A 254 -16.60 -11.15 -8.18
N LEU A 255 -16.93 -10.22 -7.30
CA LEU A 255 -16.17 -8.99 -7.11
C LEU A 255 -15.03 -9.23 -6.13
N LEU A 256 -13.85 -9.48 -6.69
CA LEU A 256 -12.61 -9.61 -5.95
C LEU A 256 -12.10 -8.20 -5.57
N PRO A 257 -12.00 -7.86 -4.27
CA PRO A 257 -11.60 -6.53 -3.85
C PRO A 257 -10.13 -6.27 -4.16
N LEU A 258 -9.81 -5.08 -4.68
CA LEU A 258 -8.43 -4.66 -4.94
C LEU A 258 -7.69 -4.19 -3.68
N SER A 259 -8.41 -3.87 -2.60
CA SER A 259 -7.82 -3.31 -1.39
C SER A 259 -6.79 -4.21 -0.69
N PRO A 260 -6.96 -5.55 -0.56
CA PRO A 260 -5.94 -6.41 0.04
C PRO A 260 -4.61 -6.36 -0.71
N LEU A 261 -4.67 -6.31 -2.04
CA LEU A 261 -3.49 -6.27 -2.91
C LEU A 261 -2.73 -4.95 -2.75
N LEU A 262 -3.45 -3.82 -2.76
CA LEU A 262 -2.86 -2.48 -2.62
C LEU A 262 -2.25 -2.24 -1.23
N LEU A 263 -2.82 -2.86 -0.20
CA LEU A 263 -2.30 -2.75 1.17
C LEU A 263 -1.15 -3.72 1.45
N ALA A 264 -1.07 -4.85 0.72
CA ALA A 264 -0.03 -5.85 0.92
C ALA A 264 1.21 -5.58 0.07
N VAL A 265 1.07 -5.50 -1.26
CA VAL A 265 2.23 -5.62 -2.17
C VAL A 265 3.12 -4.38 -2.16
N PRO A 266 2.62 -3.14 -2.40
CA PRO A 266 3.48 -1.96 -2.44
C PRO A 266 4.18 -1.65 -1.10
N PRO A 267 3.49 -1.67 0.06
CA PRO A 267 4.16 -1.41 1.34
C PRO A 267 5.23 -2.44 1.66
N VAL A 268 4.97 -3.73 1.42
CA VAL A 268 5.95 -4.79 1.64
C VAL A 268 7.15 -4.63 0.71
N PHE A 269 6.94 -4.33 -0.58
CA PHE A 269 8.03 -4.04 -1.51
C PHE A 269 8.92 -2.88 -1.05
N LEU A 270 8.31 -1.76 -0.62
CA LEU A 270 9.02 -0.59 -0.14
C LEU A 270 9.82 -0.90 1.14
N LEU A 271 9.19 -1.59 2.10
CA LEU A 271 9.83 -1.99 3.36
C LEU A 271 11.00 -2.96 3.11
N SER A 272 10.82 -3.98 2.26
CA SER A 272 11.88 -4.93 1.91
C SER A 272 13.04 -4.24 1.20
N THR A 273 12.76 -3.31 0.29
CA THR A 273 13.79 -2.55 -0.43
C THR A 273 14.54 -1.62 0.52
N PHE A 274 13.83 -0.92 1.40
CA PHE A 274 14.42 -0.06 2.42
C PHE A 274 15.31 -0.85 3.38
N TYR A 275 14.84 -2.01 3.85
CA TYR A 275 15.61 -2.89 4.73
C TYR A 275 16.91 -3.33 4.06
N LYS A 276 16.86 -3.79 2.80
CA LYS A 276 18.06 -4.17 2.02
C LYS A 276 19.05 -3.01 1.89
N HIS A 277 18.59 -1.83 1.51
CA HIS A 277 19.46 -0.65 1.40
C HIS A 277 20.10 -0.26 2.73
N LYS A 278 19.33 -0.33 3.83
CA LYS A 278 19.84 -0.01 5.16
C LYS A 278 20.92 -1.01 5.59
N THR A 279 20.68 -2.30 5.38
CA THR A 279 21.64 -3.36 5.73
C THR A 279 22.92 -3.23 4.92
N GLU A 280 22.83 -3.04 3.59
CA GLU A 280 24.00 -2.81 2.73
C GLU A 280 24.77 -1.53 3.14
N ALA A 281 24.07 -0.45 3.48
CA ALA A 281 24.71 0.79 3.91
C ALA A 281 25.42 0.65 5.27
N GLN A 282 24.83 -0.10 6.21
CA GLN A 282 25.44 -0.40 7.50
C GLN A 282 26.69 -1.25 7.34
N GLU A 283 26.64 -2.26 6.49
CA GLU A 283 27.78 -3.12 6.19
C GLU A 283 28.92 -2.33 5.55
N ARG A 284 28.63 -1.49 4.54
CA ARG A 284 29.61 -0.57 3.94
C ARG A 284 30.24 0.37 4.96
N ARG A 285 29.45 0.94 5.88
CA ARG A 285 29.95 1.81 6.96
C ARG A 285 30.84 1.04 7.95
N ARG A 286 30.47 -0.20 8.28
CA ARG A 286 31.26 -1.07 9.16
C ARG A 286 32.62 -1.37 8.55
N VAL A 287 32.65 -1.75 7.27
CA VAL A 287 33.88 -1.99 6.50
C VAL A 287 34.72 -0.71 6.45
N LYS A 288 34.12 0.44 6.10
CA LYS A 288 34.81 1.75 6.08
C LYS A 288 35.48 2.10 7.41
N LYS A 289 34.79 1.87 8.54
CA LYS A 289 35.29 2.16 9.89
C LYS A 289 36.46 1.26 10.29
N LEU A 290 36.53 0.03 9.78
CA LEU A 290 37.66 -0.86 10.02
C LEU A 290 38.92 -0.37 9.30
N PHE A 291 38.79 0.03 8.03
CA PHE A 291 39.92 0.55 7.25
C PHE A 291 40.41 1.93 7.71
N SER A 292 39.52 2.81 8.21
CA SER A 292 39.91 4.14 8.69
C SER A 292 40.83 4.16 9.91
N ARG A 293 41.06 3.01 10.57
CA ARG A 293 42.03 2.89 11.66
C ARG A 293 43.48 2.83 11.17
N TYR A 294 43.68 2.42 9.92
CA TYR A 294 45.00 2.17 9.34
C TYR A 294 45.31 3.10 8.15
N LEU A 295 44.27 3.70 7.58
CA LEU A 295 44.34 4.45 6.33
C LEU A 295 43.65 5.81 6.48
N SER A 296 44.18 6.84 5.82
CA SER A 296 43.56 8.17 5.82
C SER A 296 42.20 8.12 5.11
N SER A 297 41.29 9.04 5.44
CA SER A 297 39.95 9.11 4.83
C SER A 297 40.00 9.17 3.31
N GLN A 298 41.04 9.80 2.74
CA GLN A 298 41.26 9.88 1.31
C GLN A 298 41.63 8.50 0.72
N ILE A 299 42.56 7.78 1.34
CA ILE A 299 42.97 6.44 0.91
C ILE A 299 41.81 5.45 1.03
N VAL A 300 41.02 5.49 2.12
CA VAL A 300 39.84 4.62 2.29
C VAL A 300 38.80 4.87 1.21
N ASN A 301 38.49 6.12 0.88
CA ASN A 301 37.53 6.44 -0.16
C ASN A 301 38.01 5.97 -1.54
N GLU A 302 39.32 6.06 -1.80
CA GLU A 302 39.90 5.62 -3.07
C GLU A 302 39.90 4.09 -3.20
N LEU A 303 40.26 3.37 -2.13
CA LEU A 303 40.20 1.90 -2.11
C LEU A 303 38.77 1.35 -2.26
N LEU A 304 37.78 2.04 -1.69
CA LEU A 304 36.36 1.68 -1.88
C LEU A 304 35.87 1.90 -3.32
N LYS A 305 36.47 2.85 -4.07
CA LYS A 305 36.16 3.09 -5.49
C LYS A 305 36.94 2.14 -6.40
N ASN A 306 38.19 1.84 -6.05
CA ASN A 306 39.12 1.06 -6.85
C ASN A 306 39.75 -0.06 -6.00
N PRO A 307 39.01 -1.17 -5.74
CA PRO A 307 39.50 -2.29 -4.92
C PRO A 307 40.74 -2.96 -5.49
N GLU A 308 40.97 -2.81 -6.80
CA GLU A 308 42.10 -3.39 -7.53
C GLU A 308 43.47 -2.89 -7.05
N LEU A 309 43.53 -1.73 -6.36
CA LEU A 309 44.75 -1.21 -5.75
C LEU A 309 45.30 -2.12 -4.63
N LEU A 310 44.51 -3.08 -4.14
CA LEU A 310 44.89 -4.07 -3.12
C LEU A 310 45.20 -5.46 -3.69
N LYS A 311 45.25 -5.64 -5.02
CA LYS A 311 45.56 -6.94 -5.62
C LYS A 311 46.94 -7.46 -5.18
N LEU A 312 47.06 -8.79 -5.14
CA LEU A 312 48.34 -9.49 -4.94
C LEU A 312 49.34 -9.10 -6.03
N GLY A 313 50.59 -8.87 -5.61
CA GLY A 313 51.60 -8.20 -6.42
C GLY A 313 51.80 -6.76 -5.97
N GLY A 314 52.82 -6.10 -6.52
CA GLY A 314 53.15 -4.73 -6.15
C GLY A 314 53.57 -3.89 -7.35
N LYS A 315 53.26 -2.60 -7.28
CA LYS A 315 53.67 -1.62 -8.27
C LYS A 315 54.98 -0.96 -7.81
N ARG A 316 55.96 -0.92 -8.70
CA ARG A 316 57.16 -0.09 -8.48
C ARG A 316 56.74 1.37 -8.46
N THR A 317 56.98 2.04 -7.33
CA THR A 317 56.61 3.44 -7.12
C THR A 317 57.66 4.11 -6.26
N ARG A 318 57.82 5.42 -6.44
CA ARG A 318 58.63 6.24 -5.55
C ARG A 318 57.78 6.61 -4.34
N ALA A 319 58.29 6.37 -3.14
CA ALA A 319 57.60 6.68 -1.89
C ALA A 319 58.58 7.24 -0.86
N THR A 320 58.04 7.99 0.11
CA THR A 320 58.79 8.42 1.30
C THR A 320 58.37 7.57 2.49
N LEU A 321 59.33 6.86 3.08
CA LEU A 321 59.12 6.03 4.27
C LEU A 321 59.58 6.80 5.51
N LEU A 322 58.78 6.74 6.55
CA LEU A 322 59.07 7.27 7.88
C LEU A 322 59.08 6.11 8.86
N PHE A 323 60.16 5.99 9.62
CA PHE A 323 60.30 5.08 10.74
C PHE A 323 60.43 5.92 12.01
N SER A 324 59.67 5.59 13.05
CA SER A 324 59.84 6.19 14.38
C SER A 324 60.03 5.07 15.39
N ASP A 325 60.96 5.24 16.32
CA ASP A 325 61.26 4.24 17.36
C ASP A 325 61.55 4.90 18.71
N ILE A 326 61.21 4.23 19.82
CA ILE A 326 61.38 4.78 21.17
C ILE A 326 62.80 4.49 21.68
N ARG A 327 63.53 5.55 22.05
CA ARG A 327 64.89 5.39 22.58
C ARG A 327 64.87 4.77 23.96
N GLY A 328 65.66 3.71 24.15
CA GLY A 328 65.83 3.04 25.43
C GLY A 328 64.61 2.22 25.87
N PHE A 329 63.71 1.87 24.94
CA PHE A 329 62.49 1.13 25.26
C PHE A 329 62.75 -0.20 25.94
N THR A 330 63.70 -1.00 25.45
CA THR A 330 64.00 -2.33 26.03
C THR A 330 64.32 -2.26 27.52
N SER A 331 65.10 -1.26 27.94
CA SER A 331 65.42 -1.05 29.35
C SER A 331 64.22 -0.58 30.16
N MET A 332 63.37 0.28 29.57
CA MET A 332 62.13 0.75 30.18
C MET A 332 61.13 -0.38 30.38
N SER A 333 60.84 -1.16 29.33
CA SER A 333 59.85 -2.25 29.36
C SER A 333 60.22 -3.36 30.33
N ALA A 334 61.52 -3.63 30.52
CA ALA A 334 61.99 -4.64 31.47
C ALA A 334 61.70 -4.29 32.95
N SER A 335 61.44 -3.01 33.24
CA SER A 335 61.22 -2.51 34.60
C SER A 335 59.74 -2.23 34.92
N MET A 336 58.83 -2.59 34.03
CA MET A 336 57.41 -2.26 34.13
C MET A 336 56.51 -3.50 33.95
N PRO A 337 55.31 -3.53 34.57
CA PRO A 337 54.32 -4.53 34.26
C PRO A 337 53.91 -4.51 32.77
N PRO A 338 53.71 -5.65 32.12
CA PRO A 338 53.34 -5.71 30.70
C PRO A 338 52.09 -4.90 30.34
N GLU A 339 51.09 -4.86 31.22
CA GLU A 339 49.84 -4.13 31.02
C GLU A 339 50.07 -2.61 30.94
N GLU A 340 50.99 -2.09 31.74
CA GLU A 340 51.36 -0.68 31.74
C GLU A 340 52.15 -0.30 30.48
N VAL A 341 53.07 -1.19 30.06
CA VAL A 341 53.82 -1.02 28.79
C VAL A 341 52.86 -0.94 27.61
N VAL A 342 51.89 -1.87 27.54
CA VAL A 342 50.87 -1.89 26.47
C VAL A 342 50.00 -0.63 26.51
N SER A 343 49.61 -0.16 27.70
CA SER A 343 48.83 1.07 27.87
C SER A 343 49.58 2.30 27.33
N ILE A 344 50.87 2.41 27.63
CA ILE A 344 51.74 3.50 27.17
C ILE A 344 51.94 3.43 25.66
N LEU A 345 52.23 2.24 25.12
CA LEU A 345 52.38 2.02 23.68
C LEU A 345 51.11 2.37 22.93
N ASN A 346 49.95 1.93 23.39
CA ASN A 346 48.67 2.27 22.75
C ASN A 346 48.44 3.79 22.72
N THR A 347 48.75 4.49 23.82
CA THR A 347 48.61 5.96 23.88
C THR A 347 49.59 6.65 22.93
N TYR A 348 50.84 6.20 22.89
CA TYR A 348 51.87 6.71 22.00
C TYR A 348 51.50 6.48 20.53
N PHE A 349 51.18 5.24 20.15
CA PHE A 349 50.80 4.90 18.78
C PHE A 349 49.56 5.64 18.32
N ASP A 350 48.56 5.84 19.18
CA ASP A 350 47.35 6.58 18.83
C ASP A 350 47.64 8.06 18.49
N VAL A 351 48.56 8.71 19.23
CA VAL A 351 49.01 10.07 18.93
C VAL A 351 49.82 10.12 17.63
N MET A 352 50.81 9.23 17.48
CA MET A 352 51.70 9.27 16.31
C MET A 352 50.97 8.89 15.02
N THR A 353 50.12 7.86 15.06
CA THR A 353 49.31 7.43 13.91
C THR A 353 48.33 8.54 13.50
N ARG A 354 47.72 9.27 14.44
CA ARG A 354 46.88 10.42 14.08
C ARG A 354 47.64 11.49 13.29
N ILE A 355 48.91 11.74 13.63
CA ILE A 355 49.76 12.69 12.92
C ILE A 355 50.11 12.17 11.52
N VAL A 356 50.47 10.88 11.38
CA VAL A 356 50.66 10.25 10.06
C VAL A 356 49.44 10.46 9.18
N LEU A 357 48.25 10.14 9.70
CA LEU A 357 46.99 10.25 8.96
C LEU A 357 46.62 11.70 8.64
N LYS A 358 46.92 12.66 9.54
CA LYS A 358 46.69 14.11 9.34
C LYS A 358 47.44 14.64 8.12
N TYR A 359 48.64 14.12 7.88
CA TYR A 359 49.47 14.47 6.72
C TYR A 359 49.26 13.54 5.53
N ASP A 360 48.12 12.84 5.46
CA ASP A 360 47.74 11.91 4.39
C ASP A 360 48.79 10.80 4.16
N GLY A 361 49.49 10.40 5.23
CA GLY A 361 50.33 9.20 5.25
C GLY A 361 49.50 7.94 5.53
N MET A 362 50.06 6.81 5.16
CA MET A 362 49.52 5.48 5.45
C MET A 362 50.37 4.84 6.55
N LEU A 363 49.73 4.32 7.61
CA LEU A 363 50.43 3.46 8.56
C LEU A 363 50.64 2.09 7.89
N ASP A 364 51.89 1.66 7.75
CA ASP A 364 52.22 0.35 7.19
C ASP A 364 52.12 -0.73 8.28
N LYS A 365 52.88 -0.59 9.37
CA LYS A 365 52.76 -1.45 10.56
C LYS A 365 53.36 -0.83 11.81
N TYR A 366 52.98 -1.37 12.97
CA TYR A 366 53.72 -1.22 14.21
C TYR A 366 54.81 -2.29 14.29
N MET A 367 56.00 -1.91 14.75
CA MET A 367 57.19 -2.76 14.85
C MET A 367 57.77 -2.68 16.26
N GLY A 368 57.27 -3.51 17.17
CA GLY A 368 57.67 -3.42 18.58
C GLY A 368 57.19 -2.11 19.21
N ASP A 369 58.14 -1.26 19.59
CA ASP A 369 57.93 0.10 20.10
C ASP A 369 57.98 1.20 19.02
N GLY A 370 58.30 0.81 17.79
CA GLY A 370 58.32 1.68 16.63
C GLY A 370 57.10 1.58 15.73
N LEU A 371 57.00 2.51 14.79
CA LEU A 371 56.02 2.50 13.71
C LEU A 371 56.70 2.77 12.38
N MET A 372 56.12 2.22 11.32
CA MET A 372 56.49 2.48 9.93
C MET A 372 55.29 3.12 9.22
N ALA A 373 55.53 4.23 8.55
CA ALA A 373 54.54 4.93 7.73
C ALA A 373 55.08 5.19 6.33
N ALA A 374 54.18 5.21 5.35
CA ALA A 374 54.48 5.49 3.96
C ALA A 374 53.71 6.70 3.45
N PHE A 375 54.39 7.58 2.73
CA PHE A 375 53.82 8.70 2.00
C PHE A 375 54.02 8.45 0.51
N GLY A 376 52.96 8.67 -0.27
CA GLY A 376 52.94 8.44 -1.72
C GLY A 376 52.38 7.07 -2.14
N ILE A 377 51.92 6.25 -1.19
CA ILE A 377 51.27 4.96 -1.43
C ILE A 377 49.89 4.96 -0.75
N PRO A 378 48.82 4.48 -1.41
CA PRO A 378 48.74 4.13 -2.84
C PRO A 378 48.65 5.35 -3.78
N LEU A 379 48.58 6.56 -3.20
CA LEU A 379 48.35 7.81 -3.91
C LEU A 379 49.62 8.70 -3.90
N PRO A 380 50.42 8.71 -4.98
CA PRO A 380 51.64 9.50 -5.06
C PRO A 380 51.35 10.99 -5.21
N ARG A 381 52.10 11.84 -4.50
CA ARG A 381 52.05 13.31 -4.63
C ARG A 381 53.44 13.91 -4.73
N LYS A 382 53.56 15.10 -5.32
CA LYS A 382 54.86 15.78 -5.45
C LYS A 382 55.45 16.19 -4.09
N ASP A 383 54.60 16.34 -3.08
CA ASP A 383 54.94 16.81 -1.73
C ASP A 383 55.10 15.67 -0.70
N ASP A 384 55.22 14.40 -1.13
CA ASP A 384 55.31 13.23 -0.22
C ASP A 384 56.42 13.36 0.82
N ALA A 385 57.62 13.79 0.38
CA ALA A 385 58.77 13.98 1.27
C ALA A 385 58.54 15.13 2.27
N GLU A 386 57.92 16.22 1.80
CA GLU A 386 57.60 17.37 2.64
C GLU A 386 56.56 17.00 3.71
N ARG A 387 55.51 16.26 3.34
CA ARG A 387 54.49 15.76 4.26
C ARG A 387 55.09 14.84 5.32
N ALA A 388 56.00 13.96 4.94
CA ALA A 388 56.70 13.09 5.89
C ALA A 388 57.54 13.88 6.91
N VAL A 389 58.28 14.90 6.45
CA VAL A 389 59.10 15.75 7.33
C VAL A 389 58.20 16.58 8.26
N ARG A 390 57.13 17.18 7.74
CA ARG A 390 56.15 17.92 8.56
C ARG A 390 55.51 17.01 9.62
N ALA A 391 55.13 15.79 9.25
CA ALA A 391 54.62 14.80 10.19
C ALA A 391 55.64 14.48 11.29
N ALA A 392 56.91 14.27 10.95
CA ALA A 392 57.96 13.99 11.93
C ALA A 392 58.20 15.15 12.91
N LEU A 393 58.19 16.40 12.42
CA LEU A 393 58.30 17.58 13.28
C LEU A 393 57.10 17.67 14.24
N GLU A 394 55.88 17.45 13.75
CA GLU A 394 54.69 17.44 14.61
C GLU A 394 54.69 16.27 15.60
N MET A 395 55.21 15.09 15.23
CA MET A 395 55.39 13.96 16.16
C MET A 395 56.32 14.33 17.32
N GLN A 396 57.43 15.00 17.03
CA GLN A 396 58.35 15.45 18.08
C GLN A 396 57.70 16.47 19.02
N GLU A 397 56.90 17.40 18.48
CA GLU A 397 56.19 18.38 19.31
C GLU A 397 55.07 17.73 20.14
N ALA A 398 54.26 16.87 19.54
CA ALA A 398 53.20 16.14 20.22
C ALA A 398 53.74 15.21 21.32
N LEU A 399 54.94 14.65 21.13
CA LEU A 399 55.61 13.85 22.16
C LEU A 399 55.92 14.67 23.41
N LYS A 400 56.28 15.96 23.28
CA LYS A 400 56.49 16.84 24.45
C LYS A 400 55.21 16.96 25.27
N SER A 401 54.08 17.21 24.60
CA SER A 401 52.76 17.28 25.26
C SER A 401 52.36 15.93 25.88
N LEU A 402 52.64 14.82 25.20
CA LEU A 402 52.37 13.47 25.70
C LEU A 402 53.20 13.16 26.96
N ASN A 403 54.47 13.54 26.97
CA ASN A 403 55.36 13.37 28.12
C ASN A 403 54.87 14.13 29.36
N THR A 404 54.23 15.30 29.19
CA THR A 404 53.59 16.00 30.31
C THR A 404 52.47 15.18 30.95
N HIS A 405 51.69 14.46 30.14
CA HIS A 405 50.61 13.58 30.62
C HIS A 405 51.15 12.27 31.21
N LEU A 406 52.25 11.76 30.67
CA LEU A 406 52.88 10.51 31.13
C LEU A 406 53.84 10.72 32.32
N LYS A 407 54.04 11.95 32.79
CA LYS A 407 55.00 12.28 33.86
C LYS A 407 54.76 11.51 35.17
N ALA A 408 53.51 11.16 35.46
CA ALA A 408 53.16 10.35 36.64
C ALA A 408 53.35 8.83 36.42
N LYS A 409 53.47 8.38 35.17
CA LYS A 409 53.57 6.96 34.78
C LYS A 409 54.96 6.54 34.36
N LEU A 410 55.83 7.49 34.02
CA LEU A 410 57.16 7.21 33.51
C LEU A 410 58.23 7.93 34.34
N PRO A 411 59.30 7.23 34.77
CA PRO A 411 60.40 7.84 35.53
C PRO A 411 61.27 8.78 34.67
N ARG A 412 61.20 8.64 33.34
CA ARG A 412 61.89 9.50 32.38
C ARG A 412 60.97 9.81 31.19
N PRO A 413 61.04 11.01 30.60
CA PRO A 413 60.27 11.33 29.41
C PRO A 413 60.67 10.41 28.25
N LEU A 414 59.69 9.99 27.46
CA LEU A 414 59.93 9.26 26.21
C LEU A 414 60.72 10.13 25.25
N GLN A 415 61.65 9.50 24.54
CA GLN A 415 62.38 10.10 23.43
C GLN A 415 62.20 9.21 22.21
N ILE A 416 62.08 9.82 21.04
CA ILE A 416 61.94 9.07 19.78
C ILE A 416 63.07 9.40 18.81
N GLY A 417 63.51 8.41 18.04
CA GLY A 417 64.30 8.60 16.83
C GLY A 417 63.38 8.48 15.62
N ILE A 418 63.47 9.43 14.68
CA ILE A 418 62.71 9.38 13.43
C ILE A 418 63.70 9.34 12.26
N GLY A 419 63.59 8.32 11.42
CA GLY A 419 64.30 8.18 10.16
C GLY A 419 63.36 8.38 8.97
N ILE A 420 63.78 9.16 7.98
CA ILE A 420 63.00 9.38 6.75
C ILE A 420 63.88 9.08 5.55
N ASN A 421 63.38 8.28 4.61
CA ASN A 421 64.07 8.01 3.35
C ASN A 421 63.07 8.06 2.18
N THR A 422 63.50 8.62 1.05
CA THR A 422 62.71 8.62 -0.19
C THR A 422 63.42 7.77 -1.23
N GLY A 423 62.71 6.80 -1.81
CA GLY A 423 63.29 5.91 -2.80
C GLY A 423 62.25 5.15 -3.61
N GLU A 424 62.74 4.39 -4.57
CA GLU A 424 61.95 3.42 -5.34
C GLU A 424 61.63 2.21 -4.46
N VAL A 425 60.35 1.89 -4.32
CA VAL A 425 59.85 0.73 -3.56
C VAL A 425 58.85 -0.06 -4.39
N ILE A 426 58.62 -1.32 -4.01
CA ILE A 426 57.50 -2.10 -4.55
C ILE A 426 56.38 -2.02 -3.51
N ALA A 427 55.30 -1.33 -3.86
CA ALA A 427 54.14 -1.14 -3.00
C ALA A 427 53.02 -2.10 -3.42
N GLY A 428 52.62 -2.99 -2.53
CA GLY A 428 51.55 -3.95 -2.78
C GLY A 428 51.46 -5.02 -1.70
N ASN A 429 50.55 -5.97 -1.89
CA ASN A 429 50.35 -7.07 -0.97
C ASN A 429 51.26 -8.24 -1.34
N ILE A 430 52.13 -8.63 -0.41
CA ILE A 430 53.00 -9.80 -0.50
C ILE A 430 52.49 -10.82 0.52
N GLY A 431 52.10 -12.00 0.07
CA GLY A 431 51.50 -13.03 0.91
C GLY A 431 50.95 -14.21 0.11
N SER A 432 50.12 -15.03 0.74
CA SER A 432 49.46 -16.19 0.12
C SER A 432 47.99 -15.88 -0.15
N GLU A 433 47.41 -16.46 -1.21
CA GLU A 433 45.98 -16.40 -1.55
C GLU A 433 45.05 -17.22 -0.62
N LEU A 434 45.58 -17.76 0.47
CA LEU A 434 44.89 -18.73 1.33
C LEU A 434 43.99 -18.07 2.37
#